data_AF-A0A502ZE59-F1
#
_entry.id   AF-A0A502ZE59-F1
#
_cell.length_a   1.000
_cell.length_b   1.000
_cell.length_c   1.000
_cell.angle_alpha   90.00
_cell.angle_beta   90.00
_cell.angle_gamma   90.00
#
_symmetry.space_group_name_H-M   'P 1'
#
loop_
_entity.id
_entity.type
_entity.pdbx_description
1 polymer ?
#
loop_
_entity_poly.entity_id
_entity_poly.type
_entity_poly.pdbx_seq_one_letter_code
_entity_poly.pdbx_strand_id
1 'polypeptide(L)' 'MKRIRWTQRAVRRLDQIGAFIEKDNPAAAKRVIARIVSCADNLAEQPAMG' A
#
# COMPACT_ATOMS: atom_id res chain seq x y z
N MET A 1 4.60 -20.31 5.01
CA MET A 1 4.54 -18.83 5.03
C MET A 1 3.11 -18.37 4.83
N LYS A 2 2.64 -17.40 5.62
CA LYS A 2 1.33 -16.76 5.39
C LYS A 2 1.48 -15.76 4.25
N ARG A 3 0.40 -15.53 3.50
CA ARG A 3 0.41 -14.63 2.34
C ARG A 3 -0.67 -13.56 2.49
N ILE A 4 -0.28 -12.31 2.27
CA ILE A 4 -1.22 -11.19 2.22
C ILE A 4 -2.10 -11.31 0.98
N ARG A 5 -3.41 -11.15 1.18
CA ARG A 5 -4.39 -11.11 0.10
C ARG A 5 -5.00 -9.72 0.05
N TRP A 6 -4.73 -9.02 -1.04
CA TRP A 6 -5.36 -7.74 -1.33
C TRP A 6 -6.77 -7.96 -1.86
N THR A 7 -7.74 -7.25 -1.29
CA THR A 7 -9.07 -7.17 -1.90
C THR A 7 -9.02 -6.21 -3.08
N GLN A 8 -9.92 -6.41 -4.05
CA GLN A 8 -10.07 -5.49 -5.19
C GLN A 8 -10.30 -4.03 -4.74
N ARG A 9 -11.05 -3.84 -3.65
CA ARG A 9 -11.27 -2.52 -3.04
C ARG A 9 -9.97 -1.90 -2.52
N ALA A 10 -9.10 -2.69 -1.91
CA ALA A 10 -7.84 -2.21 -1.37
C ALA A 10 -6.87 -1.79 -2.49
N VAL A 11 -6.80 -2.57 -3.58
CA VAL A 11 -6.02 -2.20 -4.77
C VAL A 11 -6.51 -0.88 -5.36
N ARG A 12 -7.82 -0.74 -5.62
CA ARG A 12 -8.39 0.52 -6.14
C ARG A 12 -8.11 1.73 -5.25
N ARG A 13 -8.03 1.54 -3.94
CA ARG A 13 -7.68 2.63 -3.01
C ARG A 13 -6.22 3.03 -3.12
N LEU A 14 -5.30 2.09 -3.32
CA LEU A 14 -3.90 2.42 -3.59
C LEU A 14 -3.78 3.25 -4.87
N ASP A 15 -4.50 2.87 -5.92
CA ASP A 15 -4.53 3.63 -7.18
C ASP A 15 -5.09 5.05 -6.95
N GLN A 16 -6.20 5.18 -6.22
CA GLN A 16 -6.80 6.48 -5.90
C GLN A 16 -5.86 7.38 -5.08
N ILE A 17 -5.16 6.82 -4.09
CA ILE A 17 -4.18 7.56 -3.27
C ILE A 17 -3.01 8.00 -4.16
N GLY A 18 -2.47 7.09 -4.97
CA GLY A 18 -1.38 7.39 -5.91
C GLY A 18 -1.75 8.53 -6.84
N ALA A 19 -2.88 8.38 -7.55
CA ALA A 19 -3.38 9.38 -8.51
C ALA A 19 -3.75 10.72 -7.85
N PHE A 20 -4.14 10.73 -6.57
CA PHE A 20 -4.37 11.98 -5.85
C PHE A 20 -3.06 12.73 -5.59
N ILE A 21 -2.06 12.05 -5.02
CA ILE A 21 -0.76 12.64 -4.66
C ILE A 21 0.05 13.01 -5.91
N GLU A 22 -0.05 12.20 -6.97
CA GLU A 22 0.70 12.38 -8.22
C GLU A 22 0.42 13.72 -8.90
N LYS A 23 -0.76 14.31 -8.68
CA LYS A 23 -1.12 15.65 -9.19
C LYS A 23 -0.16 16.74 -8.73
N ASP A 24 0.36 16.61 -7.51
CA ASP A 24 1.23 17.60 -6.88
C ASP A 24 2.70 17.14 -6.88
N ASN A 25 2.94 15.85 -6.60
CA ASN A 25 4.28 15.30 -6.48
C ASN A 25 4.34 13.80 -6.84
N PRO A 26 4.71 13.46 -8.09
CA PRO A 26 4.85 12.07 -8.54
C PRO A 26 5.85 11.24 -7.72
N ALA A 27 6.95 11.87 -7.28
CA ALA A 27 7.95 11.19 -6.45
C ALA A 27 7.40 10.87 -5.04
N ALA A 28 6.54 11.73 -4.49
CA ALA A 28 5.85 11.46 -3.23
C ALA A 28 4.83 10.32 -3.39
N ALA A 29 4.06 10.28 -4.48
CA ALA A 29 3.12 9.20 -4.76
C ALA A 29 3.83 7.83 -4.74
N LYS A 30 4.95 7.71 -5.48
CA LYS A 30 5.75 6.48 -5.49
C LYS A 30 6.22 6.06 -4.10
N ARG A 31 6.73 7.01 -3.30
CA ARG A 31 7.21 6.73 -1.93
C ARG A 31 6.09 6.28 -1.00
N VAL A 32 4.93 6.92 -1.05
CA VAL A 32 3.78 6.59 -0.20
C VAL A 32 3.25 5.20 -0.53
N ILE A 33 3.03 4.89 -1.81
CA ILE A 33 2.53 3.58 -2.21
C ILE A 33 3.52 2.47 -1.85
N ALA A 34 4.82 2.67 -2.11
CA ALA A 34 5.85 1.71 -1.72
C ALA A 34 5.88 1.47 -0.20
N ARG A 35 5.68 2.51 0.62
CA ARG A 35 5.64 2.40 2.07
C ARG A 35 4.44 1.61 2.58
N ILE A 36 3.26 1.80 1.97
CA ILE A 36 2.05 1.07 2.36
C ILE A 36 2.21 -0.42 2.04
N VAL A 37 2.72 -0.74 0.83
CA VAL A 37 2.96 -2.13 0.42
C VAL A 37 3.96 -2.82 1.36
N SER A 38 5.08 -2.17 1.68
CA SER A 38 6.08 -2.76 2.58
C SER A 38 5.57 -2.95 4.02
N CYS A 39 4.76 -2.03 4.53
CA CYS A 39 4.07 -2.23 5.82
C CYS A 39 3.15 -3.45 5.79
N ALA A 40 2.36 -3.61 4.72
CA ALA A 40 1.43 -4.72 4.59
C ALA A 40 2.16 -6.06 4.48
N ASP A 41 3.29 -6.11 3.77
CA ASP A 41 4.11 -7.32 3.65
C ASP A 41 4.61 -7.81 5.03
N ASN A 42 4.94 -6.90 5.95
CA ASN A 42 5.35 -7.25 7.31
C ASN A 42 4.24 -7.97 8.12
N LEU A 43 2.97 -7.76 7.78
CA LEU A 43 1.85 -8.44 8.45
C LEU A 43 1.81 -9.95 8.14
N ALA A 44 2.49 -10.41 7.10
CA ALA A 44 2.63 -11.85 6.83
C ALA A 44 3.38 -12.55 7.98
N GLU A 45 4.41 -11.88 8.51
CA GLU A 45 5.25 -12.36 9.60
C GLU A 45 4.68 -12.00 10.97
N GLN A 46 4.03 -10.84 11.10
CA GLN A 46 3.44 -10.36 12.36
C GLN A 46 1.95 -9.99 12.19
N PRO A 47 1.03 -10.96 12.10
CA PRO A 47 -0.37 -10.69 11.75
C PRO A 47 -1.18 -9.92 12.80
N ALA A 48 -0.73 -9.87 14.05
CA ALA A 48 -1.37 -9.17 15.15
C ALA A 48 -0.73 -7.78 15.42
N MET A 49 0.19 -7.36 14.57
CA MET A 49 0.75 -6.00 14.59
C MET A 49 -0.28 -5.03 13.99
N GLY A 50 -0.53 -3.91 14.67
CA GLY A 50 -1.51 -2.90 14.28
C GLY A 50 -1.20 -1.55 14.87
#